data_AF-A0A3D3DMP7-F1
#
_entry.id   AF-A0A3D3DMP7-F1
#
_cell.length_a   1.000
_cell.length_b   1.000
_cell.length_c   1.000
_cell.angle_alpha   90.00
_cell.angle_beta   90.00
_cell.angle_gamma   90.00
#
_symmetry.space_group_name_H-M   'P 1'
#
loop_
_entity.id
_entity.type
_entity.pdbx_description
1 polymer ?
#
loop_
_entity_poly.entity_id
_entity_poly.type
_entity_poly.pdbx_seq_one_letter_code
_entity_poly.pdbx_strand_id
1 'polypeptide(L)'
;MTDSPASEPDDPFAEIRPYSNLDAPEVLKRLSRDTELAETIALWRLPRLSAKWPALARQMGKVWLRLAARRLRTVEDLQNLIAPNLSRMIK
;
A
#
# COMPACT_ATOMS: atom_id res chain seq x y z
N MET A 1 -1.69 34.05 -9.07
CA MET A 1 -0.73 33.78 -10.16
C MET A 1 0.00 32.51 -9.81
N THR A 2 -0.32 31.44 -10.54
CA THR A 2 0.23 30.09 -10.42
C THR A 2 1.64 30.06 -11.00
N ASP A 3 2.61 29.58 -10.23
CA ASP A 3 3.89 29.13 -10.76
C ASP A 3 4.04 27.65 -10.38
N SER A 4 3.74 26.77 -11.34
CA SER A 4 4.18 25.38 -11.31
C SER A 4 5.44 25.35 -12.16
N PRO A 5 6.63 25.08 -11.58
CA PRO A 5 7.81 24.96 -12.41
C PRO A 5 7.72 23.63 -13.15
N ALA A 6 7.86 23.72 -14.46
CA ALA A 6 8.05 22.61 -15.36
C ALA A 6 9.16 21.70 -14.82
N SER A 7 8.92 20.40 -14.84
CA SER A 7 9.92 19.39 -14.50
C SER A 7 11.16 19.58 -15.38
N GLU A 8 12.27 20.00 -14.76
CA GLU A 8 13.57 20.03 -15.40
C GLU A 8 13.99 18.60 -15.74
N PRO A 9 14.45 18.31 -16.98
CA PRO A 9 14.77 16.96 -17.43
C PRO A 9 16.02 16.34 -16.79
N ASP A 10 16.70 17.06 -15.88
CA ASP A 10 18.00 16.68 -15.29
C ASP A 10 18.06 16.96 -13.77
N ASP A 11 16.91 16.86 -13.06
CA ASP A 11 16.88 16.94 -11.60
C ASP A 11 17.43 15.64 -11.00
N PRO A 12 18.62 15.65 -10.34
CA PRO A 12 19.22 14.44 -9.75
C PRO A 12 18.42 13.89 -8.56
N PHE A 13 17.43 14.64 -8.06
CA PHE A 13 16.54 14.22 -6.99
C PHE A 13 15.14 13.85 -7.49
N ALA A 14 14.90 13.85 -8.81
CA ALA A 14 13.62 13.47 -9.41
C ALA A 14 13.18 12.05 -8.98
N GLU A 15 14.13 11.16 -8.71
CA GLU A 15 13.88 9.80 -8.22
C GLU A 15 13.44 9.73 -6.75
N ILE A 16 13.80 10.72 -5.92
CA ILE A 16 13.46 10.79 -4.48
C ILE A 16 12.23 11.68 -4.24
N ARG A 17 11.53 12.08 -5.30
CA ARG A 17 10.34 12.92 -5.15
C ARG A 17 9.28 12.21 -4.30
N PRO A 18 8.59 12.93 -3.39
CA PRO A 18 7.49 12.35 -2.64
C PRO A 18 6.42 11.83 -3.60
N TYR A 19 5.93 10.61 -3.35
CA TYR A 19 4.88 10.01 -4.17
C TYR A 19 3.66 10.92 -4.20
N SER A 20 3.23 11.26 -5.42
CA SER A 20 2.05 12.10 -5.61
C SER A 20 0.77 11.25 -5.59
N ASN A 21 -0.36 11.88 -5.28
CA ASN A 21 -1.67 11.23 -5.39
C ASN A 21 -2.01 10.77 -6.82
N LEU A 22 -1.34 11.33 -7.84
CA LEU A 22 -1.52 10.94 -9.24
C LEU A 22 -0.86 9.58 -9.55
N ASP A 23 0.23 9.26 -8.85
CA ASP A 23 0.99 8.01 -9.01
C ASP A 23 0.42 6.87 -8.11
N ALA A 24 -0.32 7.24 -7.07
CA ALA A 24 -0.85 6.31 -6.06
C ALA A 24 -1.69 5.15 -6.63
N PRO A 25 -2.62 5.33 -7.60
CA PRO A 25 -3.45 4.25 -8.10
C PRO A 25 -2.64 3.18 -8.83
N GLU A 26 -1.60 3.57 -9.57
CA GLU A 26 -0.74 2.64 -10.29
C GLU A 26 0.14 1.83 -9.35
N VAL A 27 0.75 2.51 -8.38
CA VAL A 27 1.56 1.88 -7.32
C VAL A 27 0.71 0.90 -6.51
N LEU A 28 -0.50 1.28 -6.11
CA LEU A 28 -1.42 0.40 -5.38
C LEU A 28 -1.90 -0.77 -6.23
N LYS A 29 -2.16 -0.55 -7.52
CA LYS A 29 -2.53 -1.63 -8.44
C LYS A 29 -1.39 -2.65 -8.55
N ARG A 30 -0.15 -2.20 -8.61
CA ARG A 30 1.04 -3.08 -8.59
C ARG A 30 1.17 -3.81 -7.25
N LEU A 31 1.10 -3.10 -6.12
CA LEU A 31 1.12 -3.70 -4.78
C LEU A 31 0.00 -4.73 -4.61
N SER A 32 -1.19 -4.48 -5.16
CA SER A 32 -2.33 -5.39 -5.01
C SER A 32 -2.18 -6.75 -5.67
N ARG A 33 -1.24 -6.84 -6.62
CA ARG A 33 -0.86 -8.06 -7.32
C ARG A 33 0.32 -8.77 -6.66
N ASP A 34 0.99 -8.09 -5.74
CA ASP A 34 2.09 -8.63 -4.97
C ASP A 34 1.57 -9.69 -3.98
N THR A 35 2.01 -10.92 -4.20
CA THR A 35 1.59 -12.06 -3.41
C THR A 35 2.31 -12.13 -2.06
N GLU A 36 3.55 -11.65 -2.00
CA GLU A 36 4.37 -11.61 -0.78
C GLU A 36 3.83 -10.57 0.20
N LEU A 37 3.43 -9.41 -0.33
CA LEU A 37 2.75 -8.39 0.46
C LEU A 37 1.43 -8.91 1.05
N ALA A 38 0.62 -9.58 0.23
CA ALA A 38 -0.65 -10.15 0.68
C ALA A 38 -0.47 -11.20 1.78
N GLU A 39 0.60 -11.99 1.71
CA GLU A 39 0.96 -12.97 2.75
C GLU A 39 1.39 -12.29 4.04
N THR A 40 2.29 -11.31 3.95
CA THR A 40 2.76 -10.54 5.11
C THR A 40 1.59 -9.88 5.83
N ILE A 41 0.67 -9.26 5.07
CA ILE A 41 -0.54 -8.65 5.63
C ILE A 41 -1.46 -9.71 6.25
N ALA A 42 -1.62 -10.89 5.63
CA ALA A 42 -2.45 -11.97 6.19
C ALA A 42 -1.89 -12.50 7.52
N LEU A 43 -0.58 -12.70 7.60
CA LEU A 43 0.11 -13.12 8.82
C LEU A 43 -0.14 -12.12 9.96
N TRP A 44 -0.06 -10.83 9.65
CA TRP A 44 -0.16 -9.79 10.65
C TRP A 44 -1.60 -9.46 11.05
N ARG A 45 -2.53 -9.46 10.09
CA ARG A 45 -3.96 -9.13 10.32
C ARG A 45 -4.73 -10.30 10.94
N LEU A 46 -4.35 -11.53 10.62
CA LEU A 46 -5.07 -12.75 11.00
C LEU A 46 -4.09 -13.81 11.56
N PRO A 47 -3.33 -13.51 12.63
CA PRO A 47 -2.29 -14.41 13.14
C PRO A 47 -2.85 -15.78 13.55
N ARG A 48 -4.04 -15.79 14.18
CA ARG A 48 -4.74 -17.02 14.59
C ARG A 48 -5.21 -17.86 13.39
N LEU A 49 -5.61 -17.21 12.30
CA LEU A 49 -6.07 -17.90 11.11
C LEU A 49 -4.89 -18.44 10.31
N SER A 50 -3.81 -17.67 10.22
CA SER A 50 -2.56 -18.09 9.59
C SER A 50 -1.92 -19.29 10.29
N ALA A 51 -2.01 -19.36 11.63
CA ALA A 51 -1.50 -20.49 12.40
C ALA A 51 -2.28 -21.80 12.18
N LYS A 52 -3.59 -21.72 11.92
CA LYS A 52 -4.45 -22.90 11.75
C LYS A 52 -4.72 -23.27 10.29
N TRP A 53 -4.79 -22.29 9.41
CA TRP A 53 -5.22 -22.41 8.01
C TRP A 53 -4.42 -21.45 7.12
N PRO A 54 -3.13 -21.72 6.86
CA PRO A 54 -2.25 -20.79 6.14
C PRO A 54 -2.71 -20.51 4.71
N ALA A 55 -3.25 -21.52 4.01
CA ALA A 55 -3.78 -21.34 2.66
C ALA A 55 -5.02 -20.42 2.62
N LEU A 56 -5.91 -20.53 3.62
CA LEU A 56 -7.09 -19.68 3.73
C LEU A 56 -6.70 -18.25 4.09
N ALA A 57 -5.78 -18.07 5.04
CA ALA A 57 -5.25 -16.76 5.39
C ALA A 57 -4.62 -16.05 4.18
N ARG A 58 -3.85 -16.78 3.36
CA ARG A 58 -3.26 -16.27 2.11
C ARG A 58 -4.32 -15.81 1.11
N GLN A 59 -5.40 -16.58 0.92
CA GLN A 59 -6.50 -16.16 0.05
C GLN A 59 -7.21 -14.93 0.58
N MET A 60 -7.49 -14.88 1.88
CA MET A 60 -8.13 -13.73 2.52
C MET A 60 -7.28 -12.46 2.40
N GLY A 61 -5.95 -12.58 2.59
CA GLY A 61 -5.01 -11.47 2.37
C GLY A 61 -5.07 -10.94 0.94
N LYS A 62 -5.05 -11.83 -0.07
CA LYS A 62 -5.16 -11.45 -1.49
C LYS A 62 -6.48 -10.76 -1.83
N VAL A 63 -7.60 -11.28 -1.31
CA VAL A 63 -8.94 -10.70 -1.56
C VAL A 63 -9.04 -9.34 -0.89
N TRP A 64 -8.61 -9.24 0.37
CA TRP A 64 -8.62 -7.99 1.11
C TRP A 64 -7.75 -6.94 0.44
N LEU A 65 -6.54 -7.30 -0.01
CA LEU A 65 -5.63 -6.39 -0.69
C LEU A 65 -6.21 -5.89 -2.01
N ARG A 66 -6.88 -6.75 -2.80
CA ARG A 66 -7.61 -6.33 -4.01
C ARG A 66 -8.77 -5.39 -3.71
N LEU A 67 -9.52 -5.63 -2.64
CA LEU A 67 -10.62 -4.75 -2.24
C LEU A 67 -10.10 -3.40 -1.73
N ALA A 68 -9.04 -3.42 -0.94
CA ALA A 68 -8.35 -2.23 -0.46
C ALA A 68 -7.86 -1.40 -1.65
N ALA A 69 -7.13 -1.99 -2.59
CA ALA A 69 -6.60 -1.31 -3.77
C ALA A 69 -7.68 -0.74 -4.71
N ARG A 70 -8.91 -1.27 -4.68
CA ARG A 70 -10.05 -0.68 -5.39
C ARG A 70 -10.63 0.55 -4.70
N ARG A 71 -10.48 0.64 -3.39
CA ARG A 71 -11.03 1.72 -2.55
C ARG A 71 -10.06 2.89 -2.41
N LEU A 72 -8.77 2.60 -2.37
CA LEU A 72 -7.71 3.58 -2.22
C LEU A 72 -7.49 4.33 -3.54
N ARG A 73 -7.67 5.66 -3.50
CA ARG A 73 -7.45 6.54 -4.66
C ARG A 73 -6.29 7.51 -4.44
N THR A 74 -5.91 7.74 -3.18
CA THR A 74 -4.85 8.68 -2.79
C THR A 74 -3.83 8.02 -1.87
N VAL A 75 -2.69 8.69 -1.68
CA VAL A 75 -1.67 8.29 -0.69
C VAL A 75 -2.24 8.40 0.74
N GLU A 76 -3.09 9.40 1.00
CA GLU A 76 -3.77 9.57 2.30
C GLU A 76 -4.68 8.41 2.66
N ASP A 77 -5.42 7.84 1.70
CA ASP A 77 -6.23 6.66 1.94
C ASP A 77 -5.36 5.50 2.46
N LEU A 78 -4.13 5.37 1.93
CA LEU A 78 -3.19 4.32 2.31
C LEU A 78 -2.64 4.57 3.70
N GLN A 79 -2.22 5.80 3.96
CA GLN A 79 -1.73 6.22 5.27
C GLN A 79 -2.80 5.97 6.34
N ASN A 80 -4.06 6.34 6.10
CA ASN A 80 -5.17 6.10 7.02
C ASN A 80 -5.44 4.61 7.28
N LEU A 81 -5.22 3.76 6.28
CA LEU A 81 -5.44 2.32 6.36
C LEU A 81 -4.32 1.59 7.13
N ILE A 82 -3.08 2.07 7.04
CA ILE A 82 -1.91 1.44 7.67
C ILE A 82 -1.52 2.10 9.01
N ALA A 83 -1.80 3.39 9.22
CA ALA A 83 -1.49 4.11 10.46
C ALA A 83 -1.95 3.42 11.77
N PRO A 84 -3.22 2.97 11.92
CA PRO A 84 -3.69 2.34 13.16
C PRO A 84 -3.07 0.95 13.41
N ASN A 85 -2.46 0.41 12.38
CA ASN A 85 -1.84 -0.89 12.34
C ASN A 85 -0.35 -0.70 12.74
N LEU A 86 0.38 0.22 12.10
CA LEU A 86 1.77 0.57 12.44
C LEU A 86 1.92 1.07 13.88
N SER A 87 0.93 1.83 14.38
CA SER A 87 0.94 2.30 15.77
C SER A 87 0.92 1.17 16.80
N ARG A 88 0.45 -0.03 16.44
CA ARG A 88 0.52 -1.22 17.30
C ARG A 88 1.86 -1.93 17.26
N MET A 89 2.70 -1.69 16.26
CA MET A 89 4.05 -2.27 16.16
C MET A 89 5.09 -1.45 16.92
N ILE A 90 4.88 -0.14 17.05
CA ILE A 90 5.85 0.79 17.66
C ILE A 90 5.71 0.83 19.21
N LYS A 91 4.76 0.09 19.78
CA LYS A 91 4.53 0.03 21.23
C LYS A 91 5.00 -1.30 21.80
#